data_AF-A0A8E0VNI8-F1
#
_entry.id   AF-A0A8E0VNI8-F1
#
_cell.length_a   1.000
_cell.length_b   1.000
_cell.length_c   1.000
_cell.angle_alpha   90.00
_cell.angle_beta   90.00
_cell.angle_gamma   90.00
#
_symmetry.space_group_name_H-M   'P 1'
#
loop_
_entity.id
_entity.type
_entity.pdbx_description
1 polymer ?
#
loop_
_entity_poly.entity_id
_entity_poly.type
_entity_poly.pdbx_seq_one_letter_code
_entity_poly.pdbx_strand_id
1 'polypeptide(L)' 'MNENSLGLKKMTDSLEVKYNGYLLFSKLELGGFPNMDRLVESLRNCVNGLPPVKITESERRFYCNLL' A
#
# COMPACT_ATOMS: atom_id res chain seq x y z
N MET A 1 15.14 -19.31 2.89
CA MET A 1 15.18 -17.95 2.31
C MET A 1 14.00 -17.19 2.91
N ASN A 2 14.22 -16.42 3.98
CA ASN A 2 13.19 -15.55 4.55
C ASN A 2 13.50 -14.14 4.06
N GLU A 3 12.99 -13.78 2.88
CA GLU A 3 13.20 -12.47 2.29
C GLU A 3 11.94 -11.64 2.53
N ASN A 4 11.89 -10.96 3.68
CA ASN A 4 10.88 -9.95 3.98
C ASN A 4 11.15 -8.70 3.14
N SER A 5 10.90 -8.78 1.83
CA SER A 5 11.21 -7.71 0.87
C SER A 5 9.97 -6.88 0.52
N LEU A 6 10.10 -5.56 0.65
CA LEU A 6 9.11 -4.58 0.17
C LEU A 6 9.36 -4.28 -1.31
N GLY A 7 8.35 -4.46 -2.15
CA GLY A 7 8.42 -4.18 -3.58
C GLY A 7 7.59 -2.96 -3.97
N LEU A 8 8.19 -2.03 -4.71
CA LEU A 8 7.52 -0.91 -5.36
C LEU A 8 7.65 -1.07 -6.89
N LYS A 9 6.52 -1.26 -7.59
CA LYS A 9 6.48 -1.28 -9.06
C LYS A 9 5.91 0.05 -9.57
N LYS A 10 6.68 0.75 -10.40
CA LYS A 10 6.27 2.01 -11.03
C LYS A 10 5.94 1.75 -12.50
N MET A 11 4.65 1.77 -12.83
CA MET A 11 4.16 1.95 -14.20
C MET A 11 3.61 3.39 -14.25
N THR A 12 3.62 4.06 -15.40
CA THR A 12 3.11 5.44 -15.52
C THR A 12 1.73 5.54 -14.85
N ASP A 13 1.67 6.35 -13.77
CA ASP A 13 0.54 6.54 -12.84
C ASP A 13 0.06 5.40 -11.92
N SER A 14 0.68 4.21 -11.94
CA SER A 14 0.37 3.14 -11.00
C SER A 14 1.43 3.00 -9.89
N LEU A 15 0.96 2.90 -8.65
CA LEU A 15 1.78 2.60 -7.47
C LEU A 15 1.18 1.40 -6.76
N GLU A 16 1.96 0.34 -6.60
CA GLU A 16 1.60 -0.85 -5.84
C GLU A 16 2.62 -1.07 -4.71
N VAL A 17 2.11 -1.38 -3.51
CA VAL A 17 2.92 -1.77 -2.35
C VAL A 17 2.64 -3.23 -2.05
N LYS A 18 3.71 -4.05 -2.05
CA LYS A 18 3.64 -5.48 -1.75
C LYS A 18 4.57 -5.85 -0.61
N TYR A 19 4.11 -6.74 0.25
CA TYR A 19 4.91 -7.37 1.31
C TYR A 19 4.80 -8.89 1.17
N ASN A 20 5.93 -9.59 1.04
CA ASN A 20 5.97 -11.05 0.85
C ASN A 20 5.06 -11.55 -0.29
N GLY A 21 4.97 -10.78 -1.38
CA GLY A 21 4.10 -11.10 -2.53
C GLY A 21 2.61 -10.73 -2.34
N TYR A 22 2.18 -10.34 -1.13
CA TYR A 22 0.82 -9.88 -0.86
C TYR A 22 0.67 -8.40 -1.20
N LEU A 23 -0.37 -8.06 -1.98
CA LEU A 23 -0.72 -6.69 -2.30
C LEU A 23 -1.37 -6.02 -1.08
N LEU A 24 -0.65 -5.06 -0.48
CA LEU A 24 -1.15 -4.25 0.63
C LEU A 24 -1.93 -3.04 0.14
N PHE A 25 -1.50 -2.41 -0.96
CA PHE A 25 -2.12 -1.21 -1.51
C PHE A 25 -1.88 -1.12 -3.03
N SER A 26 -2.89 -0.64 -3.76
CA SER A 26 -2.78 -0.23 -5.16
C SER A 26 -3.47 1.13 -5.35
N LYS A 27 -2.72 2.11 -5.86
CA LYS A 27 -3.23 3.46 -6.17
C LYS A 27 -4.38 3.42 -7.15
N LEU A 28 -4.32 2.51 -8.12
CA LEU A 28 -5.36 2.37 -9.14
C LEU A 28 -6.65 1.80 -8.55
N GLU A 29 -6.56 0.80 -7.67
CA GLU A 29 -7.76 0.22 -7.03
C GLU A 29 -8.40 1.17 -6.02
N LEU A 30 -7.58 1.95 -5.30
CA LEU A 30 -8.05 2.89 -4.29
C LEU A 30 -8.52 4.24 -4.88
N GLY A 31 -8.18 4.52 -6.14
CA GLY A 31 -8.41 5.80 -6.80
C GLY A 31 -7.54 6.95 -6.25
N GLY A 32 -6.47 6.65 -5.51
CA GLY A 32 -5.66 7.64 -4.80
C GLY A 32 -4.66 7.01 -3.83
N PHE A 33 -3.98 7.84 -3.04
CA PHE A 33 -3.09 7.37 -1.98
C PHE A 33 -3.87 6.94 -0.73
N PRO A 34 -3.38 5.95 0.03
CA PRO A 34 -4.01 5.55 1.28
C PRO A 34 -3.64 6.56 2.38
N ASN A 35 -4.33 6.51 3.50
CA ASN A 35 -3.87 7.21 4.71
C ASN A 35 -2.47 6.67 5.10
N MET A 36 -1.51 7.57 5.30
CA MET A 36 -0.12 7.20 5.58
C MET A 36 0.04 6.50 6.92
N ASP A 37 -0.71 6.90 7.95
CA ASP A 37 -0.66 6.26 9.27
C ASP A 37 -1.11 4.80 9.18
N ARG A 38 -2.20 4.54 8.45
CA ARG A 38 -2.68 3.17 8.18
C ARG A 38 -1.70 2.34 7.38
N LEU A 39 -1.03 2.93 6.38
CA LEU A 39 -0.01 2.22 5.62
C LEU A 39 1.16 1.78 6.51
N VAL A 40 1.65 2.69 7.36
CA VAL A 40 2.72 2.41 8.31
C VAL A 40 2.28 1.37 9.35
N GLU A 41 1.05 1.46 9.86
CA GLU A 41 0.50 0.48 10.80
C GLU A 41 0.37 -0.91 10.17
N SER A 42 -0.18 -1.02 8.96
CA SER A 42 -0.26 -2.30 8.23
C SER A 42 1.12 -2.91 8.00
N LEU A 43 2.12 -2.09 7.62
CA LEU A 43 3.49 -2.56 7.46
C LEU A 43 4.12 -3.03 8.77
N ARG A 44 3.92 -2.28 9.87
CA ARG A 44 4.40 -2.69 11.20
C ARG A 44 3.78 -4.02 11.64
N ASN A 45 2.48 -4.20 11.42
CA ASN A 45 1.79 -5.45 11.72
C ASN A 45 2.38 -6.62 10.92
N CYS A 46 2.61 -6.43 9.62
CA CYS A 46 3.28 -7.42 8.77
C CYS A 46 4.68 -7.81 9.26
N VAL A 47 5.48 -6.82 9.69
CA VAL A 47 6.82 -7.05 10.24
C VAL A 47 6.76 -7.79 11.59
N ASN A 48 5.73 -7.53 12.40
CA ASN A 48 5.47 -8.23 13.65
C ASN A 48 4.89 -9.65 13.47
N GLY A 49 4.76 -10.13 12.21
CA GLY A 49 4.27 -11.48 11.91
C GLY A 49 2.74 -11.60 11.86
N LEU A 50 2.00 -10.48 11.94
CA LEU A 50 0.56 -10.48 11.69
C LEU A 50 0.28 -10.62 10.18
N PRO A 51 -0.85 -11.21 9.80
CA PRO A 51 -1.19 -11.40 8.39
C PRO A 51 -1.34 -10.03 7.67
N PRO A 52 -0.86 -9.92 6.41
CA PRO A 52 -1.00 -8.69 5.64
C PRO A 52 -2.48 -8.38 5.36
N VAL A 53 -2.90 -7.18 5.76
CA VAL A 53 -4.27 -6.68 5.51
C VAL A 53 -4.22 -5.68 4.37
N LYS A 54 -5.03 -5.93 3.34
CA LYS A 54 -5.18 -5.00 2.20
C LYS A 54 -5.88 -3.73 2.67
N ILE A 55 -5.29 -2.58 2.35
CA ILE A 55 -5.87 -1.26 2.60
C ILE A 55 -6.91 -1.01 1.51
N THR A 56 -8.17 -0.92 1.91
CA THR A 56 -9.32 -0.73 1.01
C THR A 56 -9.94 0.67 1.09
N GLU A 57 -9.49 1.50 2.03
CA GLU A 57 -9.99 2.85 2.22
C GLU A 57 -8.92 3.89 1.84
N SER A 58 -9.22 4.73 0.85
CA SER A 58 -8.48 5.97 0.63
C SER A 58 -8.95 7.01 1.63
N GLU A 59 -8.02 7.80 2.15
CA GLU A 59 -8.40 9.08 2.71
C GLU A 59 -8.92 9.94 1.55
N ARG A 60 -10.25 10.06 1.42
CA ARG A 60 -10.85 11.11 0.61
C ARG A 60 -10.56 12.46 1.27
N ARG A 61 -9.31 12.93 1.18
CA ARG A 61 -9.05 14.36 1.10
C ARG A 61 -9.20 14.71 -0.37
N PHE A 62 -10.20 15.54 -0.65
CA PHE A 62 -10.62 16.01 -1.97
C PHE A 62 -9.52 16.81 -2.70
N TYR A 63 -8.32 16.28 -2.94
CA TYR A 63 -7.29 16.93 -3.76
C TYR A 63 -6.33 15.89 -4.33
N CYS A 64 -6.70 15.20 -5.42
CA CYS A 64 -5.74 14.50 -6.26
C CYS A 64 -6.31 14.34 -7.68
N ASN A 65 -6.59 15.46 -8.37
CA ASN A 65 -6.27 15.50 -9.78
C ASN A 65 -4.79 15.87 -9.83
N LEU A 66 -3.91 14.94 -10.23
CA LEU A 66 -2.60 15.35 -10.71
C LEU A 66 -2.87 16.11 -12.02
N LEU A 67 -2.75 17.43 -11.96
CA LEU A 67 -2.64 18.30 -13.13
C LEU A 67 -1.32 18.03 -13.86
#